data_AF-A0A6P6I7L4-F1
#
_entry.id   AF-A0A6P6I7L4-F1
#
_cell.length_a   1.000
_cell.length_b   1.000
_cell.length_c   1.000
_cell.angle_alpha   90.00
_cell.angle_beta   90.00
_cell.angle_gamma   90.00
#
_symmetry.space_group_name_H-M   'P 1'
#
loop_
_entity.id
_entity.type
_entity.pdbx_description
1 polymer ?
#
loop_
_entity_poly.entity_id
_entity_poly.type
_entity_poly.pdbx_seq_one_letter_code
_entity_poly.pdbx_strand_id
1 'polypeptide(L)'
;MITVEVKKEIIKKYERGMRVAEIARFYKKSTSTICTILKKKEEIRGLDAAKGVTRISKQRPRVLEDVEKLLLVWINEKQLAGDTVTENFICEKAKALYTDLVSKLPGTSTEKEEGFKASRGWFDNFKRRSGIRSVAKHGEAASLDAKAAEAFATEFQKLMVSECYLPEQVFNCDETRLFWKKMPKRTYITEEENAMPGHKPMKDHLTLLFCANASGDFKVKPLLVYHSENPRAFKKCKVQKSQLNVMWRSNSKAWVTRMLFIEWINEVFGPAVKKYLLEKNLPLKALLVMDNAPAHPPGFEDDLLEEFEFIKGKFLPPNTTPILQPMDQQVISNFKKLYIKALFQQCFEVTKGTNLTLREFWKNHFHIVNCLKIIDKAWDGVTKRTLCSAWRKLWPDCVLGHDLEGLAHEQEAPVVNEIVSLGKTMGLEVSEDDIQELVEEHGQELTTDELMDLHREQQQKVMEEISSAEEKKATQFICEVFQIVTNLQTFPENDPAFLLGEGKRLGIGEEWK
;
A
#
# COMPACT_ATOMS: atom_id res chain seq x y z
N MET A 1 29.27 18.99 35.45
CA MET A 1 28.74 19.04 34.06
C MET A 1 28.40 20.50 33.72
N ILE A 2 28.59 20.98 32.49
CA ILE A 2 28.32 22.39 32.11
C ILE A 2 27.14 22.43 31.15
N THR A 3 26.05 23.11 31.52
CA THR A 3 24.83 23.26 30.70
C THR A 3 25.05 24.22 29.53
N VAL A 4 24.13 24.23 28.56
CA VAL A 4 24.22 25.09 27.37
C VAL A 4 24.13 26.58 27.76
N GLU A 5 23.32 26.90 28.77
CA GLU A 5 23.14 28.24 29.32
C GLU A 5 24.45 28.76 29.92
N VAL A 6 25.13 27.94 30.72
CA VAL A 6 26.42 28.29 31.32
C VAL A 6 27.50 28.46 30.24
N LYS A 7 27.47 27.66 29.16
CA LYS A 7 28.39 27.84 28.02
C LYS A 7 28.14 29.16 27.29
N LYS A 8 26.87 29.55 27.09
CA LYS A 8 26.51 30.85 26.49
C LYS A 8 26.95 32.02 27.39
N GLU A 9 26.80 31.88 28.70
CA GLU A 9 27.25 32.90 29.66
C GLU A 9 28.79 33.03 29.69
N ILE A 10 29.52 31.92 29.59
CA ILE A 10 30.98 31.90 29.44
C ILE A 10 31.41 32.68 28.19
N ILE A 11 30.76 32.43 27.04
CA ILE A 11 31.05 33.14 25.78
C ILE A 11 30.78 34.64 25.95
N LYS A 12 29.65 35.03 26.54
CA LYS A 12 29.28 36.44 26.76
C LYS A 12 30.27 37.18 27.68
N LYS A 13 30.78 36.52 28.74
CA LYS A 13 31.79 37.11 29.64
C LYS A 13 33.15 37.28 28.96
N TYR A 14 33.54 36.34 28.11
CA TYR A 14 34.76 36.47 27.30
C TYR A 14 34.69 37.65 26.32
N GLU A 15 33.55 37.84 25.66
CA GLU A 15 33.35 38.93 24.70
C GLU A 15 33.25 40.31 25.35
N ARG A 16 32.90 40.36 26.65
CA ARG A 16 32.99 41.57 27.48
C ARG A 16 34.42 41.90 27.93
N GLY A 17 35.42 41.17 27.46
CA GLY A 17 36.84 41.45 27.69
C GLY A 17 37.48 40.72 28.89
N MET A 18 36.76 39.79 29.53
CA MET A 18 37.31 39.03 30.67
C MET A 18 38.34 37.98 30.19
N ARG A 19 39.46 37.84 30.90
CA ARG A 19 40.52 36.90 30.48
C ARG A 19 40.09 35.46 30.76
N VAL A 20 40.54 34.52 29.91
CA VAL A 20 40.22 33.08 30.04
C VAL A 20 40.55 32.52 31.42
N ALA A 21 41.65 32.97 32.03
CA ALA A 21 42.06 32.55 33.36
C ALA A 21 41.09 33.03 34.47
N GLU A 22 40.50 34.21 34.32
CA GLU A 22 39.53 34.76 35.27
C GLU A 22 38.18 34.06 35.14
N ILE A 23 37.75 33.77 33.90
CA ILE A 23 36.53 32.97 33.62
C ILE A 23 36.67 31.55 34.18
N ALA A 24 37.83 30.92 33.95
CA ALA A 24 38.15 29.60 34.48
C ALA A 24 38.05 29.56 36.01
N ARG A 25 38.57 30.59 36.69
CA ARG A 25 38.49 30.74 38.15
C ARG A 25 37.06 30.97 38.62
N PHE A 26 36.30 31.83 37.94
CA PHE A 26 34.91 32.15 38.27
C PHE A 26 33.99 30.92 38.23
N TYR A 27 34.09 30.09 37.18
CA TYR A 27 33.26 28.89 37.02
C TYR A 27 33.87 27.62 37.63
N LYS A 28 35.03 27.73 38.30
CA LYS A 28 35.82 26.59 38.82
C LYS A 28 36.00 25.51 37.75
N LYS A 29 36.59 25.88 36.62
CA LYS A 29 36.88 25.00 35.47
C LYS A 29 38.31 25.17 35.00
N SER A 30 38.85 24.16 34.33
CA SER A 30 40.16 24.28 33.69
C SER A 30 40.10 25.29 32.55
N THR A 31 41.21 25.99 32.33
CA THR A 31 41.39 26.89 31.18
C THR A 31 41.19 26.15 29.85
N SER A 32 41.60 24.88 29.77
CA SER A 32 41.37 24.01 28.61
C SER A 32 39.89 23.81 28.29
N THR A 33 39.04 23.67 29.32
CA THR A 33 37.59 23.53 29.15
C THR A 33 36.98 24.83 28.61
N ILE A 34 37.41 25.98 29.15
CA ILE A 34 36.95 27.29 28.67
C ILE A 34 37.38 27.52 27.22
N CYS A 35 38.63 27.23 26.87
CA CYS A 35 39.12 27.34 25.48
C CYS A 35 38.34 26.44 24.51
N THR A 36 37.97 25.22 24.93
CA THR A 36 37.18 24.31 24.09
C THR A 36 35.77 24.84 23.85
N ILE A 37 35.15 25.44 24.87
CA ILE A 37 33.84 26.11 24.74
C ILE A 37 33.95 27.30 23.78
N LEU A 38 34.99 28.12 23.90
CA LEU A 38 35.22 29.27 23.03
C LEU A 38 35.51 28.87 21.58
N LYS A 39 36.22 27.75 21.34
CA LYS A 39 36.43 27.20 19.99
C LYS A 39 35.12 26.82 19.30
N LYS A 40 34.13 26.38 20.07
CA LYS A 40 32.80 26.00 19.58
C LYS A 40 31.75 27.11 19.73
N LYS A 41 32.18 28.38 19.88
CA LYS A 41 31.29 29.49 20.23
C LYS A 41 30.14 29.69 19.23
N GLU A 42 30.39 29.54 17.93
CA GLU A 42 29.36 29.74 16.89
C GLU A 42 28.33 28.59 16.90
N GLU A 43 28.78 27.34 17.06
CA GLU A 43 27.90 26.17 17.24
C GLU A 43 27.00 26.31 18.48
N ILE A 44 27.53 26.89 19.57
CA ILE A 44 26.81 27.04 20.84
C ILE A 44 25.80 28.19 20.79
N ARG A 45 26.04 29.24 19.99
CA ARG A 45 25.14 30.39 19.82
C ARG A 45 23.82 29.99 19.19
N GLY A 46 23.85 29.16 18.15
CA GLY A 46 22.69 28.68 17.40
C GLY A 46 21.77 27.69 18.13
N LEU A 47 22.07 27.30 19.37
CA LEU A 47 21.26 26.34 20.15
C LEU A 47 20.23 27.06 21.04
N ASP A 48 18.94 26.91 20.79
CA ASP A 48 17.90 27.44 21.69
C ASP A 48 17.82 26.65 23.01
N ALA A 49 18.01 27.37 24.13
CA ALA A 49 17.91 26.81 25.48
C ALA A 49 16.48 26.38 25.84
N ALA A 50 15.47 26.83 25.09
CA ALA A 50 14.05 26.54 25.33
C ALA A 50 13.63 25.08 25.05
N LYS A 51 14.48 24.25 24.45
CA LYS A 51 14.15 22.86 24.08
C LYS A 51 14.69 21.77 25.02
N GLY A 52 15.17 22.10 26.22
CA GLY A 52 15.59 21.10 27.21
C GLY A 52 16.78 20.22 26.79
N VAL A 53 17.57 20.66 25.82
CA VAL A 53 18.70 19.88 25.27
C VAL A 53 19.92 19.99 26.20
N THR A 54 20.17 18.93 26.98
CA THR A 54 21.32 18.85 27.90
C THR A 54 22.62 18.34 27.26
N ARG A 55 22.56 17.83 26.01
CA ARG A 55 23.73 17.32 25.26
C ARG A 55 23.74 17.78 23.81
N ILE A 56 24.92 18.14 23.32
CA ILE A 56 25.20 18.22 21.87
C ILE A 56 25.34 16.77 21.39
N SER A 57 24.25 16.17 20.88
CA SER A 57 24.35 14.95 20.07
C SER A 57 24.61 15.36 18.62
N LYS A 58 25.49 14.64 17.90
CA LYS A 58 25.65 14.86 16.46
C LYS A 58 24.27 14.66 15.82
N GLN A 59 23.73 15.69 15.18
CA GLN A 59 22.53 15.52 14.38
C GLN A 59 22.80 14.47 13.31
N ARG A 60 21.85 13.55 13.16
CA ARG A 60 21.96 12.45 12.23
C ARG A 60 21.86 13.01 10.79
N PRO A 61 22.67 12.51 9.84
CA PRO A 61 22.52 12.89 8.44
C PRO A 61 21.13 12.52 7.91
N ARG A 62 20.41 13.46 7.31
CA ARG A 62 19.06 13.25 6.74
C ARG A 62 19.01 12.06 5.76
N VAL A 63 20.05 11.91 4.94
CA VAL A 63 20.20 10.77 4.01
C VAL A 63 20.11 9.41 4.71
N LEU A 64 20.67 9.28 5.92
CA LEU A 64 20.60 8.03 6.69
C LEU A 64 19.25 7.80 7.37
N GLU A 65 18.42 8.83 7.51
CA GLU A 65 17.02 8.67 7.93
C GLU A 65 16.17 8.21 6.75
N ASP A 66 16.39 8.78 5.57
CA ASP A 66 15.71 8.39 4.34
C ASP A 66 16.05 6.95 3.96
N VAL A 67 17.33 6.54 4.00
CA VAL A 67 17.73 5.13 3.82
C VAL A 67 16.95 4.19 4.74
N GLU A 68 16.81 4.51 6.03
CA GLU A 68 16.10 3.65 6.98
C GLU A 68 14.61 3.55 6.71
N LYS A 69 13.98 4.64 6.28
CA LYS A 69 12.56 4.66 5.90
C LYS A 69 12.30 3.78 4.67
N LEU A 70 13.11 3.94 3.62
CA LEU A 70 13.01 3.13 2.40
C LEU A 70 13.28 1.65 2.67
N LEU A 71 14.26 1.40 3.52
CA LEU A 71 14.61 0.05 3.93
C LEU A 71 13.49 -0.62 4.72
N LEU A 72 12.73 0.14 5.53
CA LEU A 72 11.55 -0.40 6.22
C LEU A 72 10.43 -0.78 5.26
N VAL A 73 10.12 0.09 4.28
CA VAL A 73 9.14 -0.22 3.23
C VAL A 73 9.58 -1.50 2.49
N TRP A 74 10.85 -1.58 2.10
CA TRP A 74 11.39 -2.74 1.40
C TRP A 74 11.35 -4.04 2.22
N ILE A 75 11.69 -3.97 3.52
CA ILE A 75 11.63 -5.14 4.42
C ILE A 75 10.19 -5.64 4.53
N ASN A 76 9.21 -4.74 4.65
CA ASN A 76 7.80 -5.11 4.72
C ASN A 76 7.35 -5.78 3.41
N GLU A 77 7.69 -5.22 2.25
CA GLU A 77 7.39 -5.83 0.94
C GLU A 77 7.97 -7.24 0.78
N LYS A 78 9.22 -7.44 1.22
CA LYS A 78 9.84 -8.77 1.18
C LYS A 78 9.16 -9.77 2.11
N GLN A 79 8.69 -9.31 3.26
CA GLN A 79 7.90 -10.15 4.17
C GLN A 79 6.54 -10.51 3.57
N LEU A 80 5.89 -9.62 2.80
CA LEU A 80 4.63 -9.91 2.09
C LEU A 80 4.83 -10.95 0.98
N ALA A 81 5.94 -10.87 0.25
CA ALA A 81 6.32 -11.87 -0.75
C ALA A 81 6.71 -13.24 -0.16
N GLY A 82 6.76 -13.38 1.17
CA GLY A 82 7.18 -14.61 1.86
C GLY A 82 8.69 -14.84 1.89
N ASP A 83 9.50 -13.84 1.49
CA ASP A 83 10.96 -13.92 1.48
C ASP A 83 11.54 -13.72 2.89
N THR A 84 12.49 -14.57 3.29
CA THR A 84 13.24 -14.34 4.54
C THR A 84 14.37 -13.36 4.33
N VAL A 85 14.27 -12.20 4.96
CA VAL A 85 15.29 -11.14 4.88
C VAL A 85 16.29 -11.30 6.03
N THR A 86 17.54 -11.63 5.70
CA THR A 86 18.63 -11.77 6.69
C THR A 86 19.36 -10.43 6.92
N GLU A 87 20.09 -10.31 8.03
CA GLU A 87 20.91 -9.11 8.35
C GLU A 87 21.79 -8.67 7.18
N ASN A 88 22.45 -9.62 6.50
CA ASN A 88 23.30 -9.33 5.36
C ASN A 88 22.53 -8.70 4.20
N PHE A 89 21.34 -9.21 3.89
CA PHE A 89 20.49 -8.65 2.84
C PHE A 89 19.99 -7.25 3.19
N ILE A 90 19.63 -7.02 4.45
CA ILE A 90 19.22 -5.68 4.93
C ILE A 90 20.38 -4.70 4.81
N CYS A 91 21.59 -5.11 5.21
CA CYS A 91 22.78 -4.27 5.12
C CYS A 91 23.19 -3.98 3.67
N GLU A 92 23.14 -4.97 2.77
CA GLU A 92 23.44 -4.76 1.35
C GLU A 92 22.39 -3.86 0.67
N LYS A 93 21.10 -4.07 0.95
CA LYS A 93 20.05 -3.18 0.45
C LYS A 93 20.23 -1.76 0.99
N ALA A 94 20.56 -1.60 2.28
CA ALA A 94 20.82 -0.29 2.88
C ALA A 94 21.99 0.44 2.21
N LYS A 95 23.06 -0.28 1.85
CA LYS A 95 24.18 0.28 1.08
C LYS A 95 23.72 0.71 -0.31
N ALA A 96 22.97 -0.14 -1.01
CA ALA A 96 22.45 0.18 -2.34
C ALA A 96 21.54 1.42 -2.32
N LEU A 97 20.62 1.49 -1.35
CA LEU A 97 19.75 2.66 -1.14
C LEU A 97 20.57 3.92 -0.82
N TYR A 98 21.61 3.80 0.00
CA TYR A 98 22.49 4.93 0.32
C TYR A 98 23.24 5.43 -0.92
N THR A 99 23.86 4.54 -1.70
CA THR A 99 24.56 4.90 -2.94
C THR A 99 23.61 5.57 -3.93
N ASP A 100 22.41 5.03 -4.09
CA ASP A 100 21.41 5.59 -5.00
C ASP A 100 20.95 6.99 -4.55
N LEU A 101 20.68 7.19 -3.25
CA LEU A 101 20.30 8.49 -2.70
C LEU A 101 21.42 9.53 -2.77
N VAL A 102 22.67 9.12 -2.51
CA VAL A 102 23.83 10.02 -2.62
C VAL A 102 24.10 10.41 -4.06
N SER A 103 23.92 9.49 -5.03
CA SER A 103 24.12 9.80 -6.45
C SER A 103 23.10 10.82 -7.00
N LYS A 104 21.96 10.98 -6.34
CA LYS A 104 20.88 11.91 -6.70
C LYS A 104 20.99 13.30 -6.06
N LEU A 105 21.93 13.52 -5.14
CA LEU A 105 22.12 14.82 -4.48
C LEU A 105 23.10 15.71 -5.27
N PRO A 106 22.71 16.93 -5.70
CA PRO A 106 23.60 17.85 -6.38
C PRO A 106 24.58 18.50 -5.38
N GLY A 107 25.85 18.11 -5.46
CA GLY A 107 27.00 18.89 -5.00
C GLY A 107 27.19 19.05 -3.48
N THR A 108 28.00 18.18 -2.89
CA THR A 108 28.92 18.55 -1.81
C THR A 108 30.22 17.78 -1.97
N SER A 109 31.05 18.23 -2.91
CA SER A 109 32.46 17.89 -2.97
C SER A 109 33.21 18.66 -1.89
N THR A 110 33.18 18.19 -0.65
CA THR A 110 34.23 18.36 0.37
C THR A 110 33.75 17.80 1.70
N GLU A 111 34.04 16.53 1.94
CA GLU A 111 34.61 15.98 3.18
C GLU A 111 34.73 14.47 2.98
N LYS A 112 35.92 13.93 3.23
CA LYS A 112 36.35 12.54 2.94
C LYS A 112 35.21 11.52 3.07
N GLU A 113 34.83 10.93 1.94
CA GLU A 113 33.85 9.86 1.82
C GLU A 113 34.31 8.60 2.57
N GLU A 114 34.02 8.52 3.86
CA GLU A 114 33.79 7.22 4.46
C GLU A 114 32.40 6.75 4.00
N GLY A 115 32.35 6.00 2.90
CA GLY A 115 31.10 5.42 2.39
C GLY A 115 30.31 4.70 3.49
N PHE A 116 28.98 4.74 3.40
CA PHE A 116 28.11 4.10 4.39
C PHE A 116 28.37 2.59 4.45
N LYS A 117 28.93 2.13 5.56
CA LYS A 117 29.38 0.73 5.71
C LYS A 117 28.27 -0.24 6.12
N ALA A 118 27.07 0.26 6.40
CA ALA A 118 25.95 -0.51 7.00
C ALA A 118 26.46 -1.51 8.07
N SER A 119 27.23 -1.00 9.04
CA SER A 119 27.92 -1.86 10.02
C SER A 119 26.91 -2.58 10.92
N ARG A 120 27.35 -3.67 11.56
CA ARG A 120 26.54 -4.39 12.57
C ARG A 120 26.00 -3.44 13.65
N GLY A 121 26.83 -2.52 14.13
CA GLY A 121 26.40 -1.50 15.10
C GLY A 121 25.39 -0.50 14.54
N TRP A 122 25.40 -0.20 13.24
CA TRP A 122 24.33 0.56 12.61
C TRP A 122 23.03 -0.26 12.55
N PHE A 123 23.09 -1.52 12.13
CA PHE A 123 21.94 -2.41 12.01
C PHE A 123 21.25 -2.63 13.37
N ASP A 124 22.01 -2.88 14.45
CA ASP A 124 21.47 -3.02 15.80
C ASP A 124 20.70 -1.77 16.26
N ASN A 125 21.20 -0.60 15.89
CA ASN A 125 20.56 0.67 16.21
C ASN A 125 19.34 0.94 15.31
N PHE A 126 19.39 0.58 14.02
CA PHE A 126 18.26 0.65 13.09
C PHE A 126 17.12 -0.23 13.59
N LYS A 127 17.42 -1.46 13.96
CA LYS A 127 16.50 -2.44 14.54
C LYS A 127 15.80 -1.91 15.79
N ARG A 128 16.56 -1.29 16.71
CA ARG A 128 15.99 -0.66 17.92
C ARG A 128 15.05 0.49 17.62
N ARG A 129 15.33 1.27 16.57
CA ARG A 129 14.51 2.43 16.15
C ARG A 129 13.24 2.03 15.39
N SER A 130 13.36 1.04 14.52
CA SER A 130 12.27 0.57 13.66
C SER A 130 11.30 -0.37 14.38
N GLY A 131 11.69 -0.92 15.53
CA GLY A 131 10.89 -1.92 16.23
C GLY A 131 11.01 -3.32 15.62
N ILE A 132 11.86 -3.53 14.61
CA ILE A 132 12.11 -4.85 14.01
C ILE A 132 12.70 -5.78 15.08
N ARG A 133 12.08 -6.93 15.31
CA ARG A 133 12.61 -7.96 16.22
C ARG A 133 13.31 -9.02 15.41
N SER A 134 14.57 -9.32 15.75
CA SER A 134 15.27 -10.48 15.20
C SER A 134 14.86 -11.65 16.07
N VAL A 135 14.12 -12.57 15.50
CA VAL A 135 13.93 -13.89 16.09
C VAL A 135 15.10 -14.73 15.61
N ALA A 136 15.91 -15.24 16.54
CA ALA A 136 16.96 -16.20 16.19
C ALA A 136 16.26 -17.49 15.77
N LYS A 137 16.08 -17.70 14.46
CA LYS A 137 15.71 -19.01 13.92
C LYS A 137 16.93 -19.91 14.05
N HIS A 138 16.96 -20.72 15.10
CA HIS A 138 17.85 -21.88 15.11
C HIS A 138 17.40 -22.80 13.98
N GLY A 139 18.24 -22.91 12.96
CA GLY A 139 18.29 -23.99 11.98
C GLY A 139 16.96 -24.60 11.55
N GLU A 140 16.24 -23.89 10.68
CA GLU A 140 15.53 -24.46 9.53
C GLU A 140 15.25 -23.28 8.59
N ALA A 141 15.07 -23.56 7.30
CA ALA A 141 15.02 -22.57 6.23
C ALA A 141 14.00 -21.45 6.48
N ALA A 142 13.86 -20.53 5.52
CA ALA A 142 12.63 -19.78 5.31
C ALA A 142 11.44 -20.76 5.10
N SER A 143 11.09 -21.59 6.09
CA SER A 143 9.95 -22.45 6.01
C SER A 143 8.74 -21.57 6.25
N LEU A 144 7.91 -21.50 5.22
CA LEU A 144 6.46 -21.52 5.35
C LEU A 144 6.06 -21.92 6.77
N ASP A 145 5.41 -21.03 7.52
CA ASP A 145 4.96 -21.36 8.87
C ASP A 145 3.72 -22.25 8.77
N ALA A 146 3.95 -23.49 8.35
CA ALA A 146 2.92 -24.50 8.16
C ALA A 146 2.14 -24.73 9.46
N LYS A 147 2.80 -24.59 10.63
CA LYS A 147 2.15 -24.70 11.93
C LYS A 147 1.21 -23.53 12.20
N ALA A 148 1.65 -22.29 11.97
CA ALA A 148 0.77 -21.14 12.11
C ALA A 148 -0.38 -21.18 11.09
N ALA A 149 -0.11 -21.63 9.87
CA ALA A 149 -1.13 -21.80 8.84
C ALA A 149 -2.17 -22.86 9.22
N GLU A 150 -1.73 -24.02 9.72
CA GLU A 150 -2.62 -25.09 10.18
C GLU A 150 -3.45 -24.66 11.41
N ALA A 151 -2.81 -24.00 12.38
CA ALA A 151 -3.47 -23.45 13.55
C ALA A 151 -4.54 -22.42 13.16
N PHE A 152 -4.20 -21.50 12.25
CA PHE A 152 -5.14 -20.51 11.75
C PHE A 152 -6.26 -21.13 10.95
N ALA A 153 -5.99 -22.08 10.05
CA ALA A 153 -7.04 -22.78 9.30
C ALA A 153 -8.02 -23.49 10.25
N THR A 154 -7.51 -24.09 11.33
CA THR A 154 -8.33 -24.71 12.37
C THR A 154 -9.17 -23.68 13.13
N GLU A 155 -8.58 -22.55 13.53
CA GLU A 155 -9.31 -21.44 14.18
C GLU A 155 -10.38 -20.84 13.25
N PHE A 156 -10.03 -20.66 11.99
CA PHE A 156 -10.90 -20.13 10.95
C PHE A 156 -12.13 -21.02 10.76
N GLN A 157 -11.94 -22.34 10.65
CA GLN A 157 -13.05 -23.29 10.56
C GLN A 157 -13.96 -23.25 11.79
N LYS A 158 -13.38 -23.19 13.00
CA LYS A 158 -14.15 -23.02 14.24
C LYS A 158 -14.99 -21.74 14.22
N LEU A 159 -14.40 -20.64 13.75
CA LEU A 159 -15.08 -19.36 13.57
C LEU A 159 -16.25 -19.50 12.59
N MET A 160 -16.05 -20.17 11.44
CA MET A 160 -17.10 -20.35 10.44
C MET A 160 -18.32 -21.06 11.03
N VAL A 161 -18.08 -22.10 11.84
CA VAL A 161 -19.14 -22.85 12.53
C VAL A 161 -19.78 -22.04 13.66
N SER A 162 -18.99 -21.42 14.54
CA SER A 162 -19.52 -20.70 15.70
C SER A 162 -20.35 -19.48 15.30
N GLU A 163 -19.92 -18.79 14.25
CA GLU A 163 -20.60 -17.61 13.72
C GLU A 163 -21.63 -17.95 12.64
N CYS A 164 -21.78 -19.23 12.28
CA CYS A 164 -22.70 -19.71 11.24
C CYS A 164 -22.51 -19.00 9.88
N TYR A 165 -21.25 -18.79 9.47
CA TYR A 165 -20.95 -18.24 8.15
C TYR A 165 -21.22 -19.27 7.05
N LEU A 166 -21.93 -18.85 6.01
CA LEU A 166 -22.08 -19.61 4.78
C LEU A 166 -20.97 -19.27 3.77
N PRO A 167 -20.59 -20.18 2.86
CA PRO A 167 -19.61 -19.90 1.82
C PRO A 167 -19.93 -18.66 0.96
N GLU A 168 -21.21 -18.34 0.79
CA GLU A 168 -21.70 -17.14 0.10
C GLU A 168 -21.34 -15.83 0.82
N GLN A 169 -21.09 -15.88 2.13
CA GLN A 169 -20.84 -14.73 3.01
C GLN A 169 -19.35 -14.51 3.32
N VAL A 170 -18.48 -15.40 2.86
CA VAL A 170 -17.04 -15.33 3.12
C VAL A 170 -16.31 -15.00 1.85
N PHE A 171 -15.57 -13.90 1.87
CA PHE A 171 -14.89 -13.30 0.73
C PHE A 171 -13.39 -13.29 0.96
N ASN A 172 -12.63 -13.36 -0.12
CA ASN A 172 -11.21 -13.07 -0.09
C ASN A 172 -10.87 -12.07 -1.18
N CYS A 173 -9.91 -11.19 -0.93
CA CYS A 173 -9.36 -10.30 -1.93
C CYS A 173 -7.84 -10.28 -1.89
N ASP A 174 -7.27 -9.98 -3.05
CA ASP A 174 -5.82 -9.91 -3.21
C ASP A 174 -5.43 -9.16 -4.48
N GLU A 175 -4.27 -8.51 -4.44
CA GLU A 175 -3.74 -7.72 -5.54
C GLU A 175 -2.84 -8.52 -6.47
N THR A 176 -2.88 -8.14 -7.75
CA THR A 176 -1.89 -8.60 -8.71
C THR A 176 -1.48 -7.50 -9.68
N ARG A 177 -0.18 -7.45 -9.98
CA ARG A 177 0.35 -6.59 -11.04
C ARG A 177 0.18 -7.29 -12.39
N LEU A 178 -0.27 -6.53 -13.39
CA LEU A 178 -0.44 -6.99 -14.77
C LEU A 178 0.40 -6.11 -15.72
N PHE A 179 1.37 -6.71 -16.40
CA PHE A 179 2.15 -6.09 -17.47
C PHE A 179 1.38 -6.26 -18.79
N TRP A 180 0.39 -5.39 -18.97
CA TRP A 180 -0.64 -5.57 -19.99
C TRP A 180 -0.15 -5.48 -21.44
N LYS A 181 1.06 -4.94 -21.68
CA LYS A 181 1.74 -4.88 -22.98
C LYS A 181 2.92 -5.85 -23.13
N LYS A 182 3.03 -6.85 -22.25
CA LYS A 182 4.14 -7.80 -22.32
C LYS A 182 3.77 -9.01 -23.18
N MET A 183 4.66 -9.38 -24.11
CA MET A 183 4.58 -10.60 -24.92
C MET A 183 5.59 -11.65 -24.41
N PRO A 184 5.39 -12.95 -24.73
CA PRO A 184 6.41 -13.97 -24.46
C PRO A 184 7.76 -13.62 -25.13
N LYS A 185 8.87 -13.98 -24.48
CA LYS A 185 10.23 -13.56 -24.87
C LYS A 185 10.66 -13.97 -26.28
N ARG A 186 10.08 -15.04 -26.82
CA ARG A 186 10.41 -15.64 -28.13
C ARG A 186 9.49 -15.20 -29.28
N THR A 187 8.81 -14.07 -29.14
CA THR A 187 8.04 -13.50 -30.25
C THR A 187 8.93 -12.63 -31.15
N TYR A 188 8.67 -12.57 -32.46
CA TYR A 188 9.37 -11.65 -33.36
C TYR A 188 9.32 -10.19 -32.91
N ILE A 189 8.26 -9.81 -32.19
CA ILE A 189 8.10 -8.48 -31.59
C ILE A 189 9.15 -8.24 -30.48
N THR A 190 9.38 -9.22 -29.60
CA THR A 190 10.33 -9.09 -28.49
C THR A 190 11.79 -9.14 -28.95
N GLU A 191 12.11 -9.93 -29.98
CA GLU A 191 13.46 -9.93 -30.57
C GLU A 191 13.81 -8.58 -31.22
N GLU A 192 12.89 -8.01 -32.01
CA GLU A 192 13.07 -6.66 -32.57
C GLU A 192 13.10 -5.57 -31.49
N GLU A 193 12.28 -5.70 -30.43
CA GLU A 193 12.28 -4.78 -29.28
C GLU A 193 13.65 -4.77 -28.59
N ASN A 194 14.23 -5.96 -28.37
CA ASN A 194 15.56 -6.13 -27.77
C ASN A 194 16.70 -5.69 -28.71
N ALA A 195 16.51 -5.78 -30.02
CA ALA A 195 17.50 -5.38 -31.03
C ALA A 195 17.55 -3.86 -31.29
N MET A 196 16.57 -3.09 -30.81
CA MET A 196 16.51 -1.64 -30.98
C MET A 196 17.36 -0.89 -29.93
N PRO A 197 18.46 -0.21 -30.30
CA PRO A 197 19.29 0.52 -29.35
C PRO A 197 18.50 1.62 -28.64
N GLY A 198 18.44 1.57 -27.31
CA GLY A 198 17.74 2.56 -26.48
C GLY A 198 16.25 2.30 -26.21
N HIS A 199 15.70 1.17 -26.67
CA HIS A 199 14.32 0.79 -26.31
C HIS A 199 14.29 0.15 -24.91
N LYS A 200 13.63 0.81 -23.96
CA LYS A 200 13.34 0.25 -22.63
C LYS A 200 12.16 -0.73 -22.82
N PRO A 201 12.20 -1.97 -22.28
CA PRO A 201 11.10 -2.91 -22.41
C PRO A 201 9.78 -2.24 -22.02
N MET A 202 8.67 -2.54 -22.70
CA MET A 202 7.33 -2.06 -22.33
C MET A 202 6.90 -2.56 -20.94
N LYS A 203 7.47 -1.97 -19.87
CA LYS A 203 7.16 -2.23 -18.46
C LYS A 203 5.89 -1.50 -17.98
N ASP A 204 5.02 -1.17 -18.92
CA ASP A 204 3.73 -0.54 -18.64
C ASP A 204 2.85 -1.56 -17.93
N HIS A 205 2.43 -1.21 -16.72
CA HIS A 205 1.70 -2.11 -15.85
C HIS A 205 0.53 -1.38 -15.19
N LEU A 206 -0.39 -2.19 -14.69
CA LEU A 206 -1.50 -1.80 -13.86
C LEU A 206 -1.62 -2.78 -12.69
N THR A 207 -2.28 -2.37 -11.62
CA THR A 207 -2.59 -3.25 -10.49
C THR A 207 -4.09 -3.54 -10.46
N LEU A 208 -4.43 -4.80 -10.26
CA LEU A 208 -5.81 -5.28 -10.11
C LEU A 208 -5.98 -5.84 -8.71
N LEU A 209 -7.04 -5.45 -8.02
CA LEU A 209 -7.52 -6.10 -6.81
C LEU A 209 -8.74 -6.95 -7.18
N PHE A 210 -8.62 -8.26 -7.03
CA PHE A 210 -9.71 -9.20 -7.25
C PHE A 210 -10.38 -9.57 -5.95
N CYS A 211 -11.69 -9.83 -5.99
CA CYS A 211 -12.44 -10.31 -4.84
C CYS A 211 -13.58 -11.23 -5.27
N ALA A 212 -13.78 -12.33 -4.56
CA ALA A 212 -14.85 -13.29 -4.78
C ALA A 212 -15.19 -14.04 -3.49
N ASN A 213 -16.38 -14.65 -3.44
CA ASN A 213 -16.81 -15.46 -2.29
C ASN A 213 -16.34 -16.92 -2.35
N ALA A 214 -16.44 -17.62 -1.22
CA ALA A 214 -16.03 -19.02 -1.08
C ALA A 214 -16.94 -20.01 -1.83
N SER A 215 -18.23 -19.67 -1.97
CA SER A 215 -19.14 -20.45 -2.84
C SER A 215 -18.80 -20.30 -4.33
N GLY A 216 -17.94 -19.34 -4.72
CA GLY A 216 -17.49 -19.10 -6.08
C GLY A 216 -18.56 -18.61 -7.06
N ASP A 217 -19.77 -18.30 -6.59
CA ASP A 217 -20.88 -17.83 -7.41
C ASP A 217 -21.00 -16.31 -7.49
N PHE A 218 -20.15 -15.59 -6.75
CA PHE A 218 -20.10 -14.13 -6.78
C PHE A 218 -18.68 -13.61 -6.92
N LYS A 219 -18.46 -12.87 -8.01
CA LYS A 219 -17.24 -12.11 -8.27
C LYS A 219 -17.54 -10.62 -8.11
N VAL A 220 -16.75 -9.94 -7.29
CA VAL A 220 -16.86 -8.50 -7.11
C VAL A 220 -16.20 -7.80 -8.29
N LYS A 221 -16.73 -6.63 -8.67
CA LYS A 221 -16.12 -5.76 -9.67
C LYS A 221 -14.68 -5.40 -9.22
N PRO A 222 -13.63 -5.72 -10.01
CA PRO A 222 -12.25 -5.48 -9.60
C PRO A 222 -11.92 -3.99 -9.47
N LEU A 223 -11.02 -3.63 -8.55
CA LEU A 223 -10.36 -2.32 -8.56
C LEU A 223 -9.16 -2.38 -9.50
N LEU A 224 -9.06 -1.39 -10.39
CA LEU A 224 -7.95 -1.23 -11.32
C LEU A 224 -7.28 0.10 -11.05
N VAL A 225 -5.99 0.06 -10.68
CA VAL A 225 -5.17 1.27 -10.54
C VAL A 225 -4.19 1.35 -11.70
N TYR A 226 -4.24 2.46 -12.42
CA TYR A 226 -3.33 2.74 -13.53
C TYR A 226 -2.52 4.01 -13.30
N HIS A 227 -1.41 4.19 -14.03
CA HIS A 227 -0.55 5.35 -13.83
C HIS A 227 -1.12 6.68 -14.39
N SER A 228 -2.20 6.59 -15.18
CA SER A 228 -2.79 7.74 -15.89
C SER A 228 -4.29 7.82 -15.64
N GLU A 229 -4.76 8.95 -15.12
CA GLU A 229 -6.18 9.18 -14.85
C GLU A 229 -7.03 9.16 -16.12
N ASN A 230 -6.53 9.78 -17.20
CA ASN A 230 -7.24 9.92 -18.47
C ASN A 230 -6.33 9.54 -19.64
N PRO A 231 -6.15 8.23 -19.92
CA PRO A 231 -5.37 7.78 -21.07
C PRO A 231 -5.91 8.37 -22.37
N ARG A 232 -5.03 8.71 -23.33
CA ARG A 232 -5.43 9.27 -24.64
C ARG A 232 -6.48 8.41 -25.35
N ALA A 233 -6.41 7.09 -25.17
CA ALA A 233 -7.35 6.14 -25.73
C ALA A 233 -8.78 6.31 -25.20
N PHE A 234 -8.98 6.78 -23.96
CA PHE A 234 -10.32 7.01 -23.41
C PHE A 234 -11.04 8.12 -24.17
N LYS A 235 -10.33 9.20 -24.52
CA LYS A 235 -10.87 10.28 -25.35
C LYS A 235 -11.18 9.78 -26.77
N LYS A 236 -10.25 9.04 -27.37
CA LYS A 236 -10.41 8.48 -28.73
C LYS A 236 -11.59 7.51 -28.84
N CYS A 237 -11.76 6.65 -27.84
CA CYS A 237 -12.79 5.62 -27.79
C CYS A 237 -14.06 6.04 -27.04
N LYS A 238 -14.16 7.31 -26.60
CA LYS A 238 -15.30 7.87 -25.85
C LYS A 238 -15.71 7.00 -24.64
N VAL A 239 -14.73 6.56 -23.86
CA VAL A 239 -14.94 5.68 -22.71
C VAL A 239 -15.57 6.45 -21.55
N GLN A 240 -16.65 5.91 -20.99
CA GLN A 240 -17.24 6.37 -19.73
C GLN A 240 -16.77 5.45 -18.59
N LYS A 241 -16.09 6.01 -17.59
CA LYS A 241 -15.53 5.24 -16.47
C LYS A 241 -16.59 4.50 -15.66
N SER A 242 -17.78 5.07 -15.51
CA SER A 242 -18.92 4.45 -14.81
C SER A 242 -19.45 3.19 -15.50
N GLN A 243 -19.22 3.04 -16.81
CA GLN A 243 -19.63 1.89 -17.60
C GLN A 243 -18.56 0.78 -17.66
N LEU A 244 -17.41 0.98 -17.00
CA LEU A 244 -16.38 -0.03 -16.95
C LEU A 244 -16.77 -1.16 -15.99
N ASN A 245 -16.40 -2.39 -16.36
CA ASN A 245 -16.50 -3.58 -15.50
C ASN A 245 -15.39 -3.66 -14.45
N VAL A 246 -14.68 -2.55 -14.24
CA VAL A 246 -13.70 -2.34 -13.17
C VAL A 246 -13.94 -0.97 -12.54
N MET A 247 -13.57 -0.81 -11.28
CA MET A 247 -13.43 0.51 -10.66
C MET A 247 -12.10 1.11 -11.10
N TRP A 248 -12.15 2.09 -11.99
CA TRP A 248 -10.95 2.77 -12.48
C TRP A 248 -10.48 3.81 -11.47
N ARG A 249 -9.23 3.70 -11.04
CA ARG A 249 -8.50 4.71 -10.27
C ARG A 249 -7.12 4.91 -10.85
N SER A 250 -6.48 6.03 -10.50
CA SER A 250 -5.10 6.27 -10.91
C SER A 250 -4.26 6.93 -9.84
N ASN A 251 -2.97 6.63 -9.88
CA ASN A 251 -1.91 7.34 -9.16
C ASN A 251 -0.61 7.13 -9.93
N SER A 252 0.43 7.92 -9.67
CA SER A 252 1.66 7.87 -10.48
C SER A 252 2.34 6.50 -10.54
N LYS A 253 2.07 5.62 -9.56
CA LYS A 253 2.67 4.29 -9.41
C LYS A 253 1.82 3.11 -9.85
N ALA A 254 0.56 3.36 -10.20
CA ALA A 254 -0.42 2.33 -10.52
C ALA A 254 -0.62 1.27 -9.40
N TRP A 255 -0.62 1.66 -8.11
CA TRP A 255 -0.80 0.71 -6.98
C TRP A 255 -2.03 0.97 -6.13
N VAL A 256 -2.50 -0.05 -5.43
CA VAL A 256 -3.54 0.10 -4.41
C VAL A 256 -2.95 0.78 -3.18
N THR A 257 -3.66 1.78 -2.65
CA THR A 257 -3.31 2.47 -1.40
C THR A 257 -4.46 2.29 -0.43
N ARG A 258 -4.21 2.45 0.88
CA ARG A 258 -5.26 2.43 1.92
C ARG A 258 -6.54 3.16 1.51
N MET A 259 -6.39 4.40 1.07
CA MET A 259 -7.52 5.24 0.66
C MET A 259 -8.31 4.65 -0.50
N LEU A 260 -7.62 4.15 -1.54
CA LEU A 260 -8.28 3.51 -2.69
C LEU A 260 -8.96 2.19 -2.31
N PHE A 261 -8.37 1.47 -1.34
CA PHE A 261 -8.94 0.24 -0.81
C PHE A 261 -10.24 0.51 -0.04
N ILE A 262 -10.25 1.46 0.89
CA ILE A 262 -11.46 1.90 1.61
C ILE A 262 -12.54 2.41 0.65
N GLU A 263 -12.13 3.23 -0.33
CA GLU A 263 -13.02 3.74 -1.37
C GLU A 263 -13.65 2.58 -2.17
N TRP A 264 -12.86 1.57 -2.54
CA TRP A 264 -13.39 0.37 -3.20
C TRP A 264 -14.35 -0.42 -2.30
N ILE A 265 -14.09 -0.50 -0.99
CA ILE A 265 -15.03 -1.15 -0.09
C ILE A 265 -16.38 -0.42 -0.08
N ASN A 266 -16.36 0.89 0.11
CA ASN A 266 -17.59 1.68 0.25
C ASN A 266 -18.34 1.86 -1.08
N GLU A 267 -17.65 2.03 -2.21
CA GLU A 267 -18.29 2.29 -3.51
C GLU A 267 -18.67 1.01 -4.27
N VAL A 268 -17.96 -0.10 -4.02
CA VAL A 268 -18.07 -1.30 -4.86
C VAL A 268 -18.40 -2.53 -4.04
N PHE A 269 -17.55 -2.93 -3.10
CA PHE A 269 -17.72 -4.19 -2.37
C PHE A 269 -18.99 -4.18 -1.51
N GLY A 270 -19.17 -3.18 -0.64
CA GLY A 270 -20.30 -3.06 0.27
C GLY A 270 -21.65 -3.04 -0.45
N PRO A 271 -21.88 -2.14 -1.42
CA PRO A 271 -23.13 -2.12 -2.19
C PRO A 271 -23.39 -3.44 -2.93
N ALA A 272 -22.36 -4.02 -3.56
CA ALA A 272 -22.51 -5.23 -4.36
C ALA A 272 -22.81 -6.46 -3.48
N VAL A 273 -22.11 -6.63 -2.36
CA VAL A 273 -22.33 -7.73 -1.42
C VAL A 273 -23.68 -7.58 -0.72
N LYS A 274 -24.05 -6.37 -0.29
CA LYS A 274 -25.37 -6.11 0.30
C LYS A 274 -26.49 -6.54 -0.66
N LYS A 275 -26.41 -6.11 -1.92
CA LYS A 275 -27.38 -6.50 -2.96
C LYS A 275 -27.43 -8.01 -3.15
N TYR A 276 -26.26 -8.65 -3.30
CA TYR A 276 -26.16 -10.10 -3.49
C TYR A 276 -26.78 -10.90 -2.33
N LEU A 277 -26.48 -10.53 -1.09
CA LEU A 277 -27.00 -11.21 0.10
C LEU A 277 -28.53 -11.07 0.19
N LEU A 278 -29.07 -9.88 -0.11
CA LEU A 278 -30.51 -9.66 -0.15
C LEU A 278 -31.19 -10.49 -1.24
N GLU A 279 -30.63 -10.54 -2.45
CA GLU A 279 -31.15 -11.36 -3.56
C GLU A 279 -31.15 -12.86 -3.24
N LYS A 280 -30.18 -13.32 -2.45
CA LYS A 280 -30.08 -14.70 -1.96
C LYS A 280 -30.94 -14.98 -0.72
N ASN A 281 -31.63 -13.98 -0.17
CA ASN A 281 -32.35 -14.05 1.11
C ASN A 281 -31.45 -14.48 2.28
N LEU A 282 -30.19 -14.03 2.28
CA LEU A 282 -29.23 -14.30 3.34
C LEU A 282 -29.15 -13.12 4.33
N PRO A 283 -28.83 -13.38 5.60
CA PRO A 283 -28.54 -12.31 6.55
C PRO A 283 -27.41 -11.41 6.05
N LEU A 284 -27.52 -10.11 6.33
CA LEU A 284 -26.43 -9.15 6.10
C LEU A 284 -25.29 -9.45 7.07
N LYS A 285 -24.36 -10.28 6.62
CA LYS A 285 -23.15 -10.69 7.32
C LYS A 285 -22.12 -11.04 6.24
N ALA A 286 -20.96 -10.41 6.30
CA ALA A 286 -19.88 -10.67 5.34
C ALA A 286 -18.53 -10.68 6.06
N LEU A 287 -17.71 -11.69 5.78
CA LEU A 287 -16.34 -11.77 6.26
C LEU A 287 -15.38 -11.57 5.09
N LEU A 288 -14.55 -10.53 5.14
CA LEU A 288 -13.50 -10.26 4.17
C LEU A 288 -12.15 -10.74 4.72
N VAL A 289 -11.63 -11.81 4.13
CA VAL A 289 -10.33 -12.41 4.47
C VAL A 289 -9.25 -11.78 3.62
N MET A 290 -8.17 -11.30 4.24
CA MET A 290 -7.10 -10.54 3.55
C MET A 290 -5.74 -10.83 4.14
N ASP A 291 -4.68 -10.54 3.38
CA ASP A 291 -3.32 -10.54 3.91
C ASP A 291 -3.02 -9.26 4.72
N ASN A 292 -1.79 -9.13 5.21
CA ASN A 292 -1.35 -7.95 5.98
C ASN A 292 -0.68 -6.88 5.10
N ALA A 293 -1.07 -6.74 3.83
CA ALA A 293 -0.50 -5.71 2.97
C ALA A 293 -0.71 -4.30 3.56
N PRO A 294 0.23 -3.36 3.38
CA PRO A 294 0.10 -1.98 3.86
C PRO A 294 -1.13 -1.24 3.32
N ALA A 295 -1.68 -1.68 2.19
CA ALA A 295 -2.92 -1.16 1.63
C ALA A 295 -4.16 -1.60 2.42
N HIS A 296 -4.07 -2.66 3.22
CA HIS A 296 -5.14 -3.21 4.05
C HIS A 296 -4.97 -2.69 5.49
N PRO A 297 -5.63 -1.58 5.88
CA PRO A 297 -5.40 -1.03 7.21
C PRO A 297 -6.07 -1.94 8.27
N PRO A 298 -5.35 -2.28 9.35
CA PRO A 298 -6.01 -2.85 10.52
C PRO A 298 -7.08 -1.89 11.03
N GLY A 299 -8.29 -2.39 11.32
CA GLY A 299 -9.42 -1.54 11.74
C GLY A 299 -10.06 -0.76 10.59
N PHE A 300 -9.93 -1.22 9.34
CA PHE A 300 -10.63 -0.61 8.20
C PHE A 300 -12.14 -0.51 8.42
N GLU A 301 -12.69 -1.35 9.30
CA GLU A 301 -14.09 -1.33 9.71
C GLU A 301 -14.54 0.04 10.26
N ASP A 302 -13.64 0.81 10.87
CA ASP A 302 -13.93 2.14 11.40
C ASP A 302 -14.09 3.20 10.29
N ASP A 303 -13.57 2.92 9.09
CA ASP A 303 -13.64 3.81 7.91
C ASP A 303 -14.81 3.43 6.97
N LEU A 304 -15.67 2.48 7.37
CA LEU A 304 -16.83 2.05 6.61
C LEU A 304 -18.04 2.96 6.84
N LEU A 305 -18.89 3.08 5.80
CA LEU A 305 -20.21 3.70 5.98
C LEU A 305 -21.09 2.84 6.90
N GLU A 306 -21.92 3.48 7.73
CA GLU A 306 -22.80 2.81 8.71
C GLU A 306 -23.62 1.66 8.10
N GLU A 307 -24.07 1.83 6.84
CA GLU A 307 -24.87 0.83 6.14
C GLU A 307 -24.09 -0.45 5.74
N PHE A 308 -22.76 -0.45 5.91
CA PHE A 308 -21.83 -1.52 5.59
C PHE A 308 -21.13 -2.12 6.84
N GLU A 309 -21.58 -1.79 8.05
CA GLU A 309 -21.07 -2.36 9.32
C GLU A 309 -21.18 -3.90 9.42
N PHE A 310 -21.99 -4.51 8.56
CA PHE A 310 -22.12 -5.97 8.45
C PHE A 310 -20.88 -6.67 7.88
N ILE A 311 -19.94 -5.89 7.32
CA ILE A 311 -18.65 -6.37 6.82
C ILE A 311 -17.66 -6.44 7.99
N LYS A 312 -16.97 -7.57 8.11
CA LYS A 312 -15.90 -7.79 9.09
C LYS A 312 -14.62 -8.23 8.39
N GLY A 313 -13.48 -7.78 8.88
CA GLY A 313 -12.17 -8.23 8.43
C GLY A 313 -11.66 -9.46 9.18
N LYS A 314 -10.93 -10.33 8.49
CA LYS A 314 -10.03 -11.31 9.12
C LYS A 314 -8.71 -11.34 8.37
N PHE A 315 -7.64 -10.97 9.08
CA PHE A 315 -6.30 -10.95 8.52
C PHE A 315 -5.62 -12.33 8.65
N LEU A 316 -4.95 -12.76 7.59
CA LEU A 316 -4.10 -13.94 7.61
C LEU A 316 -2.90 -13.72 8.53
N PRO A 317 -2.36 -14.75 9.20
CA PRO A 317 -1.16 -14.60 9.99
C PRO A 317 0.06 -14.25 9.11
N PRO A 318 1.04 -13.51 9.64
CA PRO A 318 2.28 -13.23 8.92
C PRO A 318 2.97 -14.51 8.41
N ASN A 319 3.54 -14.46 7.21
CA ASN A 319 4.24 -15.58 6.54
C ASN A 319 3.36 -16.83 6.23
N THR A 320 2.04 -16.67 6.18
CA THR A 320 1.12 -17.75 5.79
C THR A 320 0.44 -17.52 4.44
N THR A 321 0.53 -16.31 3.86
CA THR A 321 -0.09 -15.92 2.58
C THR A 321 0.15 -16.94 1.46
N PRO A 322 1.39 -17.41 1.17
CA PRO A 322 1.61 -18.37 0.09
C PRO A 322 0.88 -19.72 0.28
N ILE A 323 0.56 -20.06 1.54
CA ILE A 323 -0.12 -21.31 1.91
C ILE A 323 -1.63 -21.12 1.92
N LEU A 324 -2.11 -20.02 2.49
CA LEU A 324 -3.52 -19.86 2.87
C LEU A 324 -4.30 -18.91 1.98
N GLN A 325 -3.66 -17.92 1.34
CA GLN A 325 -4.33 -16.86 0.58
C GLN A 325 -5.10 -17.44 -0.60
N PRO A 326 -6.44 -17.48 -0.58
CA PRO A 326 -7.24 -18.15 -1.61
C PRO A 326 -6.98 -17.58 -3.01
N MET A 327 -6.92 -16.26 -3.20
CA MET A 327 -6.66 -15.69 -4.54
C MET A 327 -5.31 -16.15 -5.14
N ASP A 328 -4.32 -16.40 -4.31
CA ASP A 328 -3.03 -16.99 -4.70
C ASP A 328 -3.09 -18.51 -4.93
N GLN A 329 -4.12 -19.20 -4.43
CA GLN A 329 -4.36 -20.63 -4.67
C GLN A 329 -4.94 -20.91 -6.06
N GLN A 330 -4.30 -20.35 -7.09
CA GLN A 330 -4.54 -20.51 -8.54
C GLN A 330 -5.51 -19.52 -9.18
N VAL A 331 -6.29 -18.74 -8.44
CA VAL A 331 -7.26 -17.80 -9.04
C VAL A 331 -6.53 -16.75 -9.89
N ILE A 332 -5.56 -16.05 -9.30
CA ILE A 332 -4.77 -15.02 -10.00
C ILE A 332 -3.96 -15.63 -11.15
N SER A 333 -3.36 -16.80 -10.94
CA SER A 333 -2.60 -17.50 -11.98
C SER A 333 -3.48 -17.91 -13.17
N ASN A 334 -4.68 -18.45 -12.88
CA ASN A 334 -5.66 -18.84 -13.90
C ASN A 334 -6.19 -17.61 -14.65
N PHE A 335 -6.51 -16.52 -13.94
CA PHE A 335 -6.86 -15.22 -14.55
C PHE A 335 -5.78 -14.76 -15.52
N LYS A 336 -4.49 -14.78 -15.13
CA LYS A 336 -3.38 -14.37 -16.01
C LYS A 336 -3.28 -15.25 -17.26
N LYS A 337 -3.48 -16.57 -17.13
CA LYS A 337 -3.53 -17.49 -18.27
C LYS A 337 -4.70 -17.15 -19.20
N LEU A 338 -5.90 -16.92 -18.66
CA LEU A 338 -7.07 -16.51 -19.43
C LEU A 338 -6.89 -15.15 -20.11
N TYR A 339 -6.21 -14.20 -19.45
CA TYR A 339 -5.84 -12.92 -20.03
C TYR A 339 -4.94 -13.12 -21.26
N ILE A 340 -3.88 -13.94 -21.14
CA ILE A 340 -2.97 -14.24 -22.25
C ILE A 340 -3.72 -14.94 -23.39
N LYS A 341 -4.61 -15.91 -23.08
CA LYS A 341 -5.46 -16.57 -24.08
C LYS A 341 -6.34 -15.59 -24.84
N ALA A 342 -7.04 -14.72 -24.12
CA ALA A 342 -7.91 -13.71 -24.72
C ALA A 342 -7.13 -12.66 -25.53
N LEU A 343 -5.93 -12.28 -25.07
CA LEU A 343 -5.00 -11.43 -25.81
C LEU A 343 -4.59 -12.06 -27.14
N PHE A 344 -4.18 -13.32 -27.12
CA PHE A 344 -3.73 -14.07 -28.30
C PHE A 344 -4.88 -14.27 -29.28
N GLN A 345 -6.08 -14.57 -28.79
CA GLN A 345 -7.27 -14.67 -29.60
C GLN A 345 -7.60 -13.35 -30.30
N GLN A 346 -7.55 -12.22 -29.57
CA GLN A 346 -7.77 -10.91 -30.17
C GLN A 346 -6.72 -10.59 -31.24
N CYS A 347 -5.45 -10.91 -30.98
CA CYS A 347 -4.38 -10.75 -31.96
C CYS A 347 -4.65 -11.58 -33.22
N PHE A 348 -5.02 -12.85 -33.07
CA PHE A 348 -5.35 -13.75 -34.17
C PHE A 348 -6.55 -13.28 -35.00
N GLU A 349 -7.62 -12.83 -34.34
CA GLU A 349 -8.83 -12.32 -35.01
C GLU A 349 -8.52 -11.09 -35.86
N VAL A 350 -7.66 -10.19 -35.37
CA VAL A 350 -7.25 -8.99 -36.12
C VAL A 350 -6.34 -9.35 -37.29
N THR A 351 -5.34 -10.22 -37.10
CA THR A 351 -4.41 -10.58 -38.18
C THR A 351 -5.07 -11.43 -39.26
N LYS A 352 -6.10 -12.23 -38.92
CA LYS A 352 -6.89 -12.98 -39.91
C LYS A 352 -7.95 -12.11 -40.59
N GLY A 353 -8.57 -11.20 -39.86
CA GLY A 353 -9.69 -10.37 -40.33
C GLY A 353 -9.29 -9.07 -41.03
N THR A 354 -8.01 -8.69 -40.99
CA THR A 354 -7.49 -7.46 -41.59
C THR A 354 -6.14 -7.70 -42.26
N ASN A 355 -5.69 -6.77 -43.11
CA ASN A 355 -4.33 -6.81 -43.69
C ASN A 355 -3.24 -6.29 -42.71
N LEU A 356 -3.56 -6.13 -41.42
CA LEU A 356 -2.60 -5.65 -40.43
C LEU A 356 -1.70 -6.79 -39.97
N THR A 357 -0.40 -6.54 -39.95
CA THR A 357 0.54 -7.41 -39.25
C THR A 357 0.31 -7.33 -37.74
N LEU A 358 0.69 -8.40 -37.01
CA LEU A 358 0.63 -8.41 -35.54
C LEU A 358 1.36 -7.19 -34.94
N ARG A 359 2.49 -6.82 -35.55
CA ARG A 359 3.30 -5.66 -35.18
C ARG A 359 2.55 -4.33 -35.31
N GLU A 360 1.89 -4.12 -36.45
CA GLU A 360 1.12 -2.89 -36.69
C GLU A 360 -0.06 -2.79 -35.73
N PHE A 361 -0.76 -3.91 -35.50
CA PHE A 361 -1.81 -3.98 -34.49
C PHE A 361 -1.28 -3.61 -33.10
N TRP A 362 -0.20 -4.26 -32.67
CA TRP A 362 0.38 -4.04 -31.34
C TRP A 362 0.82 -2.60 -31.12
N LYS A 363 1.51 -2.02 -32.11
CA LYS A 363 2.06 -0.66 -32.00
C LYS A 363 1.00 0.44 -32.12
N ASN A 364 0.03 0.28 -33.02
CA ASN A 364 -0.85 1.38 -33.42
C ASN A 364 -2.30 1.23 -32.96
N HIS A 365 -2.73 0.00 -32.59
CA HIS A 365 -4.14 -0.31 -32.32
C HIS A 365 -4.38 -0.96 -30.95
N PHE A 366 -3.36 -1.57 -30.34
CA PHE A 366 -3.48 -2.12 -28.99
C PHE A 366 -3.33 -1.01 -27.94
N HIS A 367 -4.42 -0.69 -27.26
CA HIS A 367 -4.48 0.36 -26.24
C HIS A 367 -5.15 -0.17 -24.97
N ILE A 368 -5.13 0.65 -23.90
CA ILE A 368 -5.68 0.28 -22.59
C ILE A 368 -7.16 -0.13 -22.64
N VAL A 369 -7.93 0.36 -23.62
CA VAL A 369 -9.32 -0.03 -23.83
C VAL A 369 -9.44 -1.48 -24.28
N ASN A 370 -8.50 -1.98 -25.09
CA ASN A 370 -8.41 -3.40 -25.44
C ASN A 370 -8.09 -4.22 -24.19
N CYS A 371 -7.09 -3.77 -23.41
CA CYS A 371 -6.72 -4.42 -22.14
C CYS A 371 -7.93 -4.54 -21.19
N LEU A 372 -8.72 -3.48 -21.00
CA LEU A 372 -9.93 -3.52 -20.17
C LEU A 372 -10.92 -4.60 -20.63
N LYS A 373 -11.13 -4.76 -21.94
CA LYS A 373 -12.00 -5.81 -22.50
C LYS A 373 -11.43 -7.22 -22.26
N ILE A 374 -10.11 -7.38 -22.36
CA ILE A 374 -9.44 -8.65 -22.10
C ILE A 374 -9.52 -8.98 -20.60
N ILE A 375 -9.30 -8.01 -19.71
CA ILE A 375 -9.45 -8.19 -18.25
C ILE A 375 -10.87 -8.65 -17.93
N ASP A 376 -11.88 -7.99 -18.50
CA ASP A 376 -13.28 -8.35 -18.32
C ASP A 376 -13.56 -9.80 -18.76
N LYS A 377 -13.17 -10.16 -19.99
CA LYS A 377 -13.32 -11.52 -20.53
C LYS A 377 -12.56 -12.56 -19.69
N ALA A 378 -11.35 -12.24 -19.23
CA ALA A 378 -10.53 -13.15 -18.44
C ALA A 378 -11.08 -13.35 -17.04
N TRP A 379 -11.56 -12.28 -16.40
CA TRP A 379 -12.19 -12.36 -15.08
C TRP A 379 -13.52 -13.09 -15.12
N ASP A 380 -14.32 -12.87 -16.17
CA ASP A 380 -15.55 -13.63 -16.41
C ASP A 380 -15.27 -15.13 -16.63
N GLY A 381 -14.20 -15.45 -17.37
CA GLY A 381 -13.76 -16.83 -17.61
C GLY A 381 -13.21 -17.58 -16.39
N VAL A 382 -12.87 -16.90 -15.28
CA VAL A 382 -12.52 -17.59 -14.03
C VAL A 382 -13.75 -18.34 -13.53
N THR A 383 -13.66 -19.67 -13.56
CA THR A 383 -14.79 -20.56 -13.26
C THR A 383 -15.12 -20.59 -11.77
N LYS A 384 -16.39 -20.89 -11.46
CA LYS A 384 -16.84 -21.17 -10.09
C LYS A 384 -16.00 -22.26 -9.43
N ARG A 385 -15.64 -23.31 -10.18
CA ARG A 385 -14.79 -24.41 -9.70
C ARG A 385 -13.41 -23.92 -9.25
N THR A 386 -12.77 -23.05 -10.03
CA THR A 386 -11.47 -22.46 -9.67
C THR A 386 -11.60 -21.65 -8.38
N LEU A 387 -12.65 -20.83 -8.26
CA LEU A 387 -12.90 -20.01 -7.07
C LEU A 387 -13.15 -20.87 -5.83
N CYS A 388 -14.02 -21.87 -5.87
CA CYS A 388 -14.28 -22.76 -4.73
C CYS A 388 -13.01 -23.53 -4.35
N SER A 389 -12.31 -24.12 -5.33
CA SER A 389 -11.12 -24.93 -5.08
C SER A 389 -10.00 -24.16 -4.42
N ALA A 390 -9.95 -22.84 -4.59
CA ALA A 390 -8.97 -21.95 -3.99
C ALA A 390 -9.01 -21.98 -2.45
N TRP A 391 -10.18 -22.24 -1.88
CA TRP A 391 -10.38 -22.28 -0.42
C TRP A 391 -9.94 -23.59 0.21
N ARG A 392 -9.58 -24.61 -0.57
CA ARG A 392 -9.26 -25.97 -0.07
C ARG A 392 -8.24 -26.00 1.06
N LYS A 393 -7.26 -25.10 1.07
CA LYS A 393 -6.22 -25.06 2.11
C LYS A 393 -6.66 -24.34 3.39
N LEU A 394 -7.56 -23.35 3.27
CA LEU A 394 -8.01 -22.54 4.40
C LEU A 394 -9.30 -23.09 5.02
N TRP A 395 -10.27 -23.47 4.17
CA TRP A 395 -11.59 -23.95 4.55
C TRP A 395 -12.04 -25.11 3.65
N PRO A 396 -11.57 -26.35 3.89
CA PRO A 396 -11.91 -27.51 3.06
C PRO A 396 -13.41 -27.83 2.98
N ASP A 397 -14.16 -27.61 4.08
CA ASP A 397 -15.57 -27.99 4.18
C ASP A 397 -16.46 -27.25 3.18
N CYS A 398 -16.12 -26.00 2.82
CA CYS A 398 -16.88 -25.25 1.82
C CYS A 398 -16.74 -25.81 0.40
N VAL A 399 -15.69 -26.61 0.15
CA VAL A 399 -15.44 -27.25 -1.15
C VAL A 399 -16.22 -28.56 -1.26
N LEU A 400 -16.25 -29.35 -0.18
CA LEU A 400 -16.87 -30.67 -0.14
C LEU A 400 -18.41 -30.66 -0.20
N GLY A 401 -19.04 -29.55 0.23
CA GLY A 401 -20.51 -29.39 0.19
C GLY A 401 -21.11 -29.25 -1.22
N HIS A 402 -20.29 -28.99 -2.24
CA HIS A 402 -20.72 -28.80 -3.63
C HIS A 402 -20.32 -29.94 -4.58
N ASP A 403 -19.66 -30.99 -4.08
CA ASP A 403 -18.98 -32.03 -4.89
C ASP A 403 -19.83 -33.24 -5.33
N LEU A 404 -21.11 -33.37 -4.92
CA LEU A 404 -21.80 -34.65 -5.13
C LEU A 404 -22.56 -34.86 -6.45
N GLU A 405 -22.94 -33.83 -7.23
CA GLU A 405 -23.76 -34.09 -8.45
C GLU A 405 -23.42 -33.28 -9.71
N GLY A 406 -22.50 -32.30 -9.67
CA GLY A 406 -22.27 -31.39 -10.81
C GLY A 406 -20.87 -31.31 -11.42
N LEU A 407 -19.83 -31.88 -10.79
CA LEU A 407 -18.42 -31.56 -11.11
C LEU A 407 -17.68 -32.60 -11.96
N ALA A 408 -18.39 -33.60 -12.50
CA ALA A 408 -17.78 -34.72 -13.20
C ALA A 408 -17.44 -34.50 -14.69
N HIS A 409 -17.76 -33.35 -15.31
CA HIS A 409 -17.69 -33.24 -16.78
C HIS A 409 -16.95 -32.08 -17.43
N GLU A 410 -16.17 -31.28 -16.69
CA GLU A 410 -15.28 -30.29 -17.32
C GLU A 410 -13.82 -30.57 -16.98
N GLN A 411 -13.22 -31.52 -17.70
CA GLN A 411 -11.79 -31.44 -18.00
C GLN A 411 -11.65 -30.41 -19.12
N GLU A 412 -11.61 -29.12 -18.77
CA GLU A 412 -11.16 -28.11 -19.72
C GLU A 412 -9.76 -28.50 -20.19
N ALA A 413 -9.54 -28.47 -21.51
CA ALA A 413 -8.19 -28.62 -22.06
C ALA A 413 -7.26 -27.62 -21.37
N PRO A 414 -5.98 -27.96 -21.14
CA PRO A 414 -5.08 -27.04 -20.45
C PRO A 414 -5.06 -25.72 -21.21
N VAL A 415 -5.53 -24.63 -20.58
CA VAL A 415 -5.59 -23.27 -21.17
C VAL A 415 -4.27 -22.91 -21.86
N VAL A 416 -3.15 -23.38 -21.31
CA VAL A 416 -1.80 -23.21 -21.84
C VAL A 416 -1.64 -23.83 -23.25
N ASN A 417 -2.20 -25.01 -23.50
CA ASN A 417 -2.11 -25.69 -24.80
C ASN A 417 -2.85 -24.91 -25.89
N GLU A 418 -3.99 -24.32 -25.55
CA GLU A 418 -4.72 -23.44 -26.47
C GLU A 418 -3.93 -22.17 -26.78
N ILE A 419 -3.30 -21.56 -25.77
CA ILE A 419 -2.43 -20.38 -25.96
C ILE A 419 -1.28 -20.72 -26.90
N VAL A 420 -0.60 -21.85 -26.67
CA VAL A 420 0.53 -22.32 -27.50
C VAL A 420 0.06 -22.60 -28.93
N SER A 421 -1.11 -23.23 -29.11
CA SER A 421 -1.70 -23.49 -30.43
C SER A 421 -2.01 -22.20 -31.19
N LEU A 422 -2.63 -21.21 -30.51
CA LEU A 422 -2.90 -19.89 -31.09
C LEU A 422 -1.60 -19.17 -31.46
N GLY A 423 -0.59 -19.20 -30.59
CA GLY A 423 0.74 -18.65 -30.83
C GLY A 423 1.38 -19.22 -32.10
N LYS A 424 1.45 -20.56 -32.19
CA LYS A 424 2.00 -21.27 -33.34
C LYS A 424 1.25 -20.95 -34.63
N THR A 425 -0.07 -20.83 -34.59
CA THR A 425 -0.90 -20.47 -35.76
C THR A 425 -0.60 -19.05 -36.24
N MET A 426 -0.25 -18.13 -35.34
CA MET A 426 0.20 -16.78 -35.68
C MET A 426 1.68 -16.72 -36.11
N GLY A 427 2.36 -17.87 -36.22
CA GLY A 427 3.79 -17.96 -36.54
C GLY A 427 4.70 -17.55 -35.39
N LEU A 428 4.23 -17.54 -34.14
CA LEU A 428 5.05 -17.23 -32.97
C LEU A 428 5.72 -18.50 -32.43
N GLU A 429 7.00 -18.40 -32.05
CA GLU A 429 7.69 -19.45 -31.31
C GLU A 429 7.32 -19.33 -29.82
N VAL A 430 6.30 -20.08 -29.38
CA VAL A 430 5.83 -20.07 -27.98
C VAL A 430 5.73 -21.50 -27.46
N SER A 431 6.31 -21.74 -26.29
CA SER A 431 6.21 -23.00 -25.53
C SER A 431 5.39 -22.83 -24.25
N GLU A 432 5.05 -23.94 -23.60
CA GLU A 432 4.32 -23.94 -22.32
C GLU A 432 5.14 -23.23 -21.21
N ASP A 433 6.45 -23.45 -21.20
CA ASP A 433 7.39 -22.82 -20.25
C ASP A 433 7.41 -21.29 -20.43
N ASP A 434 7.37 -20.80 -21.67
CA ASP A 434 7.34 -19.36 -21.96
C ASP A 434 6.06 -18.69 -21.40
N ILE A 435 4.92 -19.41 -21.42
CA ILE A 435 3.66 -18.92 -20.85
C ILE A 435 3.71 -18.94 -19.32
N GLN A 436 4.28 -19.99 -18.73
CA GLN A 436 4.40 -20.10 -17.28
C GLN A 436 5.36 -19.04 -16.71
N GLU A 437 6.50 -18.81 -17.37
CA GLU A 437 7.42 -17.72 -17.02
C GLU A 437 6.72 -16.35 -17.14
N LEU A 438 5.93 -16.13 -18.20
CA LEU A 438 5.19 -14.89 -18.36
C LEU A 438 4.20 -14.67 -17.21
N VAL A 439 3.53 -15.72 -16.72
CA VAL A 439 2.61 -15.63 -15.56
C VAL A 439 3.36 -15.28 -14.26
N GLU A 440 4.56 -15.82 -14.07
CA GLU A 440 5.40 -15.65 -12.86
C GLU A 440 6.12 -14.29 -12.80
N GLU A 441 6.66 -13.79 -13.92
CA GLU A 441 7.38 -12.51 -13.98
C GLU A 441 6.51 -11.28 -13.60
N HIS A 442 5.19 -11.46 -13.57
CA HIS A 442 4.27 -10.46 -13.02
C HIS A 442 4.46 -10.17 -11.52
N GLY A 443 5.25 -10.96 -10.78
CA GLY A 443 5.53 -10.79 -9.35
C GLY A 443 6.85 -10.07 -8.98
N GLN A 444 7.55 -9.42 -9.94
CA GLN A 444 8.89 -8.83 -9.68
C GLN A 444 8.92 -7.63 -8.70
N GLU A 445 10.04 -7.55 -7.97
CA GLU A 445 10.37 -6.65 -6.84
C GLU A 445 10.46 -5.15 -7.23
N LEU A 446 10.06 -4.29 -6.28
CA LEU A 446 10.09 -2.83 -6.40
C LEU A 446 11.52 -2.24 -6.47
N THR A 447 11.68 -1.24 -7.34
CA THR A 447 12.89 -0.41 -7.45
C THR A 447 13.00 0.61 -6.30
N THR A 448 14.20 1.18 -6.10
CA THR A 448 14.43 2.21 -5.06
C THR A 448 13.53 3.44 -5.24
N ASP A 449 13.33 3.88 -6.49
CA ASP A 449 12.43 5.00 -6.82
C ASP A 449 10.97 4.69 -6.48
N GLU A 450 10.56 3.43 -6.67
CA GLU A 450 9.24 2.94 -6.30
C GLU A 450 9.04 2.93 -4.78
N LEU A 451 10.07 2.53 -4.01
CA LEU A 451 10.04 2.59 -2.54
C LEU A 451 10.02 4.03 -1.98
N MET A 452 10.70 4.97 -2.63
CA MET A 452 10.74 6.39 -2.23
C MET A 452 9.38 7.07 -2.32
N ASP A 453 8.67 6.77 -3.37
CA ASP A 453 7.37 7.38 -3.63
C ASP A 453 6.27 6.72 -2.80
N LEU A 454 6.33 5.41 -2.50
CA LEU A 454 5.46 4.78 -1.47
C LEU A 454 5.52 5.54 -0.16
N HIS A 455 6.74 5.81 0.31
CA HIS A 455 6.94 6.48 1.58
C HIS A 455 6.42 7.92 1.55
N ARG A 456 6.59 8.62 0.43
CA ARG A 456 6.11 9.99 0.24
C ARG A 456 4.57 10.05 0.20
N GLU A 457 3.92 9.15 -0.53
CA GLU A 457 2.45 9.11 -0.62
C GLU A 457 1.80 8.73 0.71
N GLN A 458 2.38 7.77 1.46
CA GLN A 458 1.93 7.45 2.82
C GLN A 458 2.02 8.66 3.75
N GLN A 459 3.10 9.44 3.68
CA GLN A 459 3.26 10.64 4.49
C GLN A 459 2.35 11.79 4.08
N GLN A 460 2.15 11.98 2.77
CA GLN A 460 1.33 13.05 2.26
C GLN A 460 -0.15 12.83 2.59
N LYS A 461 -0.65 11.60 2.53
CA LYS A 461 -2.02 11.27 2.93
C LYS A 461 -2.24 11.37 4.44
N VAL A 462 -1.28 10.91 5.26
CA VAL A 462 -1.34 11.11 6.72
C VAL A 462 -1.36 12.61 7.07
N MET A 463 -0.60 13.43 6.33
CA MET A 463 -0.57 14.89 6.54
C MET A 463 -1.86 15.58 6.06
N GLU A 464 -2.47 15.11 4.96
CA GLU A 464 -3.77 15.57 4.47
C GLU A 464 -4.92 15.16 5.40
N GLU A 465 -4.87 13.97 6.01
CA GLU A 465 -5.83 13.51 7.02
C GLU A 465 -5.76 14.34 8.31
N ILE A 466 -4.54 14.68 8.77
CA ILE A 466 -4.34 15.57 9.92
C ILE A 466 -4.84 16.99 9.60
N SER A 467 -4.52 17.51 8.41
CA SER A 467 -4.98 18.83 7.94
C SER A 467 -6.50 18.90 7.79
N SER A 468 -7.13 17.85 7.25
CA SER A 468 -8.58 17.77 7.08
C SER A 468 -9.30 17.67 8.44
N ALA A 469 -8.73 16.95 9.40
CA ALA A 469 -9.28 16.88 10.76
C ALA A 469 -9.17 18.22 11.51
N GLU A 470 -8.10 18.98 11.28
CA GLU A 470 -7.91 20.33 11.82
C GLU A 470 -8.83 21.36 11.15
N GLU A 471 -9.02 21.29 9.83
CA GLU A 471 -9.97 22.14 9.10
C GLU A 471 -11.42 21.86 9.49
N LYS A 472 -11.80 20.59 9.67
CA LYS A 472 -13.15 20.21 10.16
C LYS A 472 -13.41 20.76 11.58
N LYS A 473 -12.42 20.69 12.48
CA LYS A 473 -12.52 21.30 13.82
C LYS A 473 -12.60 22.82 13.77
N ALA A 474 -11.81 23.47 12.90
CA ALA A 474 -11.86 24.93 12.73
C ALA A 474 -13.20 25.38 12.14
N THR A 475 -13.74 24.65 11.16
CA THR A 475 -15.04 24.95 10.53
C THR A 475 -16.18 24.72 11.51
N GLN A 476 -16.13 23.66 12.33
CA GLN A 476 -17.11 23.41 13.37
C GLN A 476 -17.09 24.48 14.46
N PHE A 477 -15.89 24.93 14.87
CA PHE A 477 -15.74 26.04 15.81
C PHE A 477 -16.27 27.37 15.22
N ILE A 478 -16.00 27.64 13.94
CA ILE A 478 -16.54 28.83 13.26
C ILE A 478 -18.07 28.76 13.16
N CYS A 479 -18.65 27.60 12.84
CA CYS A 479 -20.11 27.42 12.80
C CYS A 479 -20.75 27.63 14.19
N GLU A 480 -20.16 27.09 15.25
CA GLU A 480 -20.64 27.30 16.62
C GLU A 480 -20.56 28.78 17.03
N VAL A 481 -19.46 29.46 16.71
CA VAL A 481 -19.31 30.91 16.95
C VAL A 481 -20.32 31.71 16.13
N PHE A 482 -20.55 31.35 14.86
CA PHE A 482 -21.51 32.03 14.00
C PHE A 482 -22.95 31.86 14.50
N GLN A 483 -23.29 30.68 15.02
CA GLN A 483 -24.59 30.39 15.64
C GLN A 483 -24.81 31.19 16.92
N ILE A 484 -23.76 31.35 17.75
CA ILE A 484 -23.80 32.17 18.96
C ILE A 484 -23.96 33.66 18.61
N VAL A 485 -23.24 34.15 17.60
CA VAL A 485 -23.32 35.56 17.16
C VAL A 485 -24.67 35.88 16.51
N THR A 486 -25.25 34.97 15.72
CA THR A 486 -26.59 35.16 15.13
C THR A 486 -27.68 35.13 16.19
N ASN A 487 -27.59 34.25 17.19
CA ASN A 487 -28.52 34.24 18.32
C ASN A 487 -28.43 35.50 19.22
N LEU A 488 -27.27 36.18 19.26
CA LEU A 488 -27.11 37.46 19.96
C LEU A 488 -27.61 38.67 19.17
N GLN A 489 -27.77 38.54 17.84
CA GLN A 489 -28.25 39.62 16.96
C GLN A 489 -29.77 39.59 16.72
N THR A 490 -30.49 38.58 17.21
CA THR A 490 -31.95 38.51 17.20
C THR A 490 -32.53 38.78 18.58
N PHE A 491 -32.48 40.02 19.04
CA PHE A 491 -33.44 40.52 20.03
C PHE A 491 -34.52 41.30 19.27
N PRO A 492 -35.80 40.87 19.27
CA PRO A 492 -36.87 41.61 18.63
C PRO A 492 -37.19 42.88 19.42
N GLU A 493 -37.02 44.03 18.77
CA GLU A 493 -37.74 45.26 19.11
C GLU A 493 -39.24 45.01 18.93
N ASN A 494 -39.94 44.83 20.06
CA ASN A 494 -41.37 45.08 20.31
C ASN A 494 -41.99 43.96 21.16
N ASP A 495 -41.99 44.15 22.48
CA ASP A 495 -43.00 43.57 23.37
C ASP A 495 -43.47 44.62 24.38
N PRO A 496 -44.71 45.15 24.27
CA PRO A 496 -45.25 46.14 25.20
C PRO A 496 -45.88 45.44 26.41
N ALA A 497 -45.06 44.85 27.27
CA ALA A 497 -45.52 44.28 28.55
C ALA A 497 -44.59 44.56 29.75
N PHE A 498 -43.67 45.52 29.63
CA PHE A 498 -42.75 45.87 30.72
C PHE A 498 -42.87 47.33 31.16
N LEU A 499 -44.09 47.77 31.45
CA LEU A 499 -44.37 48.94 32.29
C LEU A 499 -45.41 48.56 33.34
N LEU A 500 -44.94 48.02 34.46
CA LEU A 500 -45.39 48.33 35.83
C LEU A 500 -44.90 47.24 36.80
N GLY A 501 -44.08 47.66 37.76
CA GLY A 501 -44.06 47.15 39.14
C GLY A 501 -43.73 45.66 39.34
N GLU A 502 -42.52 45.40 39.84
CA GLU A 502 -42.30 44.99 41.24
C GLU A 502 -40.93 44.32 41.37
N GLY A 503 -40.11 44.87 42.27
CA GLY A 503 -38.78 44.34 42.54
C GLY A 503 -38.84 43.03 43.31
N LYS A 504 -38.08 42.03 42.88
CA LYS A 504 -37.56 40.98 43.75
C LYS A 504 -36.11 40.66 43.40
N ARG A 505 -35.25 40.87 44.40
CA ARG A 505 -33.91 40.30 44.54
C ARG A 505 -33.96 38.80 44.35
N LEU A 506 -32.89 38.24 43.78
CA LEU A 506 -32.23 36.95 44.04
C LEU A 506 -31.03 36.95 43.06
N GLY A 507 -29.78 36.69 43.39
CA GLY A 507 -29.14 36.03 44.52
C GLY A 507 -27.88 35.39 43.92
N ILE A 508 -26.71 35.87 44.30
CA ILE A 508 -25.39 35.40 43.85
C ILE A 508 -25.09 34.05 44.53
N GLY A 509 -24.55 33.09 43.80
CA GLY A 509 -23.86 31.88 44.29
C GLY A 509 -23.29 31.11 43.10
N GLU A 510 -21.99 31.21 42.80
CA GLU A 510 -20.89 30.37 43.32
C GLU A 510 -21.15 28.86 43.20
N GLU A 511 -20.44 28.19 42.30
CA GLU A 511 -19.49 27.09 42.63
C GLU A 511 -18.89 26.48 41.35
N TRP A 512 -17.57 26.67 41.15
CA TRP A 512 -16.73 25.77 40.35
C TRP A 512 -15.78 25.07 41.33
N LYS A 513 -15.85 23.74 41.37
CA LYS A 513 -14.80 22.85 41.84
C LYS A 513 -14.72 21.64 40.91
#